data_AF-A0A7J4B3Y7-F1
#
_entry.id   AF-A0A7J4B3Y7-F1
#
_cell.length_a   1.000
_cell.length_b   1.000
_cell.length_c   1.000
_cell.angle_alpha   90.00
_cell.angle_beta   90.00
_cell.angle_gamma   90.00
#
_symmetry.space_group_name_H-M   'P 1'
#
loop_
_entity.id
_entity.type
_entity.pdbx_description
1 polymer ?
#
loop_
_entity_poly.entity_id
_entity_poly.type
_entity_poly.pdbx_seq_one_letter_code
_entity_poly.pdbx_strand_id
1 'polypeptide(L)'
;MSGEKKATDVAIEPIGASFKFNAKRKVTKEQILKLMERIPDAEIVDMKDSVAIIKIDSRDIDGAPYLFSILYLNPDSIEMMYTVTPEISMRKRQLELLRYTTNILALLKDAYDVDLGSYMQVLDIFLEEIREFATSDYEKIYTKYDALLAKEEELLKQIEKYKESNEKISKDLIELREERDELKLRISELEKFSDDALMLKVQEWVREHGNEINIGEFCKTYKVSESRVEQILNKMVREGYLETVR
;
A
#
# COMPACT_ATOMS: atom_id res chain seq x y z
N MET A 1 -16.77 14.97 -8.65
CA MET A 1 -15.35 14.58 -8.57
C MET A 1 -15.27 13.30 -7.77
N SER A 2 -15.45 12.15 -8.41
CA SER A 2 -15.31 10.83 -7.79
C SER A 2 -13.90 10.33 -8.07
N GLY A 3 -13.04 10.37 -7.05
CA GLY A 3 -11.72 9.76 -7.12
C GLY A 3 -11.88 8.25 -7.12
N GLU A 4 -11.75 7.65 -8.31
CA GLU A 4 -11.39 6.24 -8.43
C GLU A 4 -10.05 6.04 -7.73
N LYS A 5 -10.09 5.41 -6.56
CA LYS A 5 -8.89 4.78 -6.01
C LYS A 5 -8.58 3.60 -6.93
N LYS A 6 -7.71 3.83 -7.92
CA LYS A 6 -7.01 2.76 -8.63
C LYS A 6 -6.45 1.81 -7.58
N ALA A 7 -6.74 0.53 -7.73
CA ALA A 7 -6.04 -0.52 -7.04
C ALA A 7 -4.53 -0.20 -7.16
N THR A 8 -3.87 -0.05 -6.02
CA THR A 8 -2.42 0.02 -5.96
C THR A 8 -1.90 -1.27 -6.54
N ASP A 9 -1.50 -1.25 -7.81
CA ASP A 9 -0.55 -2.21 -8.35
C ASP A 9 0.61 -2.21 -7.36
N VAL A 10 0.73 -3.30 -6.61
CA VAL A 10 1.88 -3.53 -5.74
C VAL A 10 3.04 -3.69 -6.71
N ALA A 11 3.78 -2.59 -6.94
CA ALA A 11 5.00 -2.62 -7.72
C ALA A 11 5.98 -3.53 -6.97
N ILE A 12 6.06 -4.79 -7.41
CA ILE A 12 7.05 -5.73 -6.88
C ILE A 12 8.39 -5.25 -7.42
N GLU A 13 9.23 -4.73 -6.53
CA GLU A 13 10.56 -4.25 -6.89
C GLU A 13 11.40 -5.40 -7.48
N PRO A 14 12.19 -5.13 -8.53
CA PRO A 14 12.99 -6.17 -9.17
C PRO A 14 14.08 -6.67 -8.21
N ILE A 15 14.32 -7.97 -8.23
CA ILE A 15 15.35 -8.58 -7.37
C ILE A 15 16.71 -8.43 -8.07
N GLY A 16 17.69 -7.87 -7.36
CA GLY A 16 19.08 -7.79 -7.82
C GLY A 16 19.86 -9.06 -7.49
N ALA A 17 20.67 -9.54 -8.44
CA ALA A 17 21.58 -10.67 -8.27
C ALA A 17 22.89 -10.44 -9.02
N SER A 18 23.94 -11.20 -8.66
CA SER A 18 25.23 -11.11 -9.33
C SER A 18 25.97 -12.46 -9.38
N PHE A 19 26.91 -12.58 -10.32
CA PHE A 19 27.92 -13.63 -10.31
C PHE A 19 29.26 -13.08 -10.77
N LYS A 20 30.33 -13.71 -10.30
CA LYS A 20 31.71 -13.27 -10.52
C LYS A 20 32.62 -14.46 -10.77
N PHE A 21 33.59 -14.29 -11.65
CA PHE A 21 34.65 -15.26 -11.89
C PHE A 21 35.99 -14.55 -12.09
N ASN A 22 37.08 -15.30 -11.89
CA ASN A 22 38.44 -14.75 -11.93
C ASN A 22 38.88 -14.57 -13.38
N ALA A 23 39.45 -13.40 -13.68
CA ALA A 23 39.97 -13.12 -15.01
C ALA A 23 41.02 -12.01 -14.97
N LYS A 24 42.19 -12.21 -15.56
CA LYS A 24 43.28 -11.23 -15.54
C LYS A 24 43.35 -10.45 -16.84
N ARG A 25 43.22 -9.12 -16.77
CA ARG A 25 43.34 -8.22 -17.92
C ARG A 25 44.77 -8.26 -18.49
N LYS A 26 44.89 -8.49 -19.80
CA LYS A 26 46.17 -8.52 -20.55
C LYS A 26 46.47 -7.22 -21.30
N VAL A 27 45.44 -6.45 -21.61
CA VAL A 27 45.50 -5.28 -22.51
C VAL A 27 45.15 -3.98 -21.79
N THR A 28 45.35 -2.83 -22.43
CA THR A 28 44.97 -1.54 -21.84
C THR A 28 43.45 -1.33 -21.84
N LYS A 29 42.98 -0.41 -21.00
CA LYS A 29 41.57 -0.05 -20.90
C LYS A 29 41.03 0.49 -22.24
N GLU A 30 41.81 1.29 -22.96
CA GLU A 30 41.38 1.82 -24.26
C GLU A 30 41.18 0.72 -25.32
N GLN A 31 41.98 -0.34 -25.26
CA GLN A 31 41.83 -1.49 -26.16
C GLN A 31 40.53 -2.26 -25.86
N ILE A 32 40.16 -2.39 -24.58
CA ILE A 32 38.88 -2.98 -24.18
C ILE A 32 37.73 -2.12 -24.70
N LEU A 33 37.75 -0.80 -24.47
CA LEU A 33 36.69 0.10 -24.93
C LEU A 33 36.42 -0.06 -26.43
N LYS A 34 37.48 -0.07 -27.26
CA LYS A 34 37.38 -0.31 -28.71
C LYS A 34 36.79 -1.67 -29.09
N LEU A 35 37.06 -2.71 -28.30
CA LEU A 35 36.46 -4.03 -28.53
C LEU A 35 34.98 -4.02 -28.17
N MET A 36 34.60 -3.30 -27.11
CA MET A 36 33.22 -3.27 -26.62
C MET A 36 32.31 -2.39 -27.48
N GLU A 37 32.82 -1.40 -28.20
CA GLU A 37 32.06 -0.60 -29.19
C GLU A 37 31.35 -1.45 -30.26
N ARG A 38 31.76 -2.71 -30.43
CA ARG A 38 31.15 -3.66 -31.37
C ARG A 38 29.89 -4.35 -30.84
N ILE A 39 29.56 -4.17 -29.55
CA ILE A 39 28.40 -4.79 -28.92
C ILE A 39 27.18 -3.91 -29.20
N PRO A 40 26.18 -4.40 -29.97
CA PRO A 40 24.96 -3.65 -30.21
C PRO A 40 24.13 -3.54 -28.93
N ASP A 41 23.36 -2.45 -28.82
CA ASP A 41 22.36 -2.23 -27.78
C ASP A 41 22.92 -2.28 -26.34
N ALA A 42 24.19 -1.91 -26.17
CA ALA A 42 24.85 -1.79 -24.88
C ALA A 42 25.46 -0.39 -24.69
N GLU A 43 25.26 0.17 -23.50
CA GLU A 43 25.90 1.40 -23.07
C GLU A 43 27.23 1.07 -22.38
N ILE A 44 28.32 1.68 -22.85
CA ILE A 44 29.66 1.42 -22.34
C ILE A 44 30.07 2.60 -21.47
N VAL A 45 30.38 2.31 -20.21
CA VAL A 45 30.80 3.32 -19.23
C VAL A 45 32.27 3.11 -18.90
N ASP A 46 33.07 4.14 -19.15
CA ASP A 46 34.46 4.17 -18.73
C ASP A 46 34.56 4.51 -17.24
N MET A 47 35.06 3.57 -16.44
CA MET A 47 35.33 3.77 -15.02
C MET A 47 36.83 3.97 -14.78
N LYS A 48 37.22 4.29 -13.54
CA LYS A 48 38.62 4.58 -13.21
C LYS A 48 39.57 3.45 -13.64
N ASP A 49 39.32 2.23 -13.18
CA ASP A 49 40.18 1.05 -13.42
C ASP A 49 39.48 -0.09 -14.16
N SER A 50 38.19 0.04 -14.45
CA SER A 50 37.33 -0.97 -15.06
C SER A 50 36.50 -0.39 -16.21
N VAL A 51 35.91 -1.27 -17.01
CA VAL A 51 34.92 -0.92 -18.04
C VAL A 51 33.61 -1.59 -17.67
N ALA A 52 32.51 -0.84 -17.64
CA ALA A 52 31.19 -1.39 -17.41
C ALA A 52 30.39 -1.41 -18.71
N ILE A 53 29.69 -2.52 -18.97
CA ILE A 53 28.82 -2.70 -20.13
C ILE A 53 27.41 -2.87 -19.59
N ILE A 54 26.56 -1.89 -19.84
CA ILE A 54 25.19 -1.82 -19.36
C ILE A 54 24.27 -2.21 -20.51
N LYS A 55 23.46 -3.24 -20.30
CA LYS A 55 22.39 -3.64 -21.22
C LYS A 55 21.05 -3.40 -20.55
N ILE A 56 20.26 -2.51 -21.13
CA ILE A 56 18.90 -2.21 -20.64
C ILE A 56 17.93 -2.96 -21.54
N ASP A 57 17.26 -3.96 -20.98
CA ASP A 57 16.29 -4.79 -21.71
C ASP A 57 14.87 -4.19 -21.63
N SER A 58 14.52 -3.54 -20.52
CA SER A 58 13.23 -2.88 -20.33
C SER A 58 13.31 -1.70 -19.36
N ARG A 59 12.42 -0.72 -19.55
CA ARG A 59 12.24 0.45 -18.70
C ARG A 59 10.81 0.45 -18.14
N ASP A 60 10.64 1.01 -16.95
CA ASP A 60 9.33 1.23 -16.36
C ASP A 60 8.56 2.39 -17.03
N ILE A 61 7.37 2.69 -16.51
CA ILE A 61 6.48 3.75 -17.02
C ILE A 61 7.11 5.14 -16.88
N ASP A 62 8.00 5.32 -15.90
CA ASP A 62 8.71 6.57 -15.62
C ASP A 62 10.05 6.65 -16.41
N GLY A 63 10.36 5.63 -17.21
CA GLY A 63 11.55 5.55 -18.06
C GLY A 63 12.82 5.08 -17.34
N ALA A 64 12.73 4.68 -16.07
CA ALA A 64 13.85 4.13 -15.31
C ALA A 64 14.14 2.68 -15.74
N PRO A 65 15.42 2.24 -15.78
CA PRO A 65 15.76 0.85 -16.09
C PRO A 65 15.15 -0.12 -15.07
N TYR A 66 14.30 -1.03 -15.55
CA TYR A 66 13.59 -2.00 -14.72
C TYR A 66 14.18 -3.41 -14.88
N LEU A 67 14.45 -3.80 -16.14
CA LEU A 67 15.18 -5.02 -16.47
C LEU A 67 16.50 -4.64 -17.13
N PHE A 68 17.61 -4.90 -16.45
CA PHE A 68 18.93 -4.59 -16.96
C PHE A 68 19.99 -5.59 -16.49
N SER A 69 21.16 -5.51 -17.12
CA SER A 69 22.36 -6.19 -16.68
C SER A 69 23.58 -5.29 -16.88
N ILE A 70 24.56 -5.45 -16.00
CA ILE A 70 25.80 -4.69 -16.00
C ILE A 70 26.96 -5.67 -15.87
N LEU A 71 27.81 -5.72 -16.90
CA LEU A 71 29.03 -6.51 -16.88
C LEU A 71 30.22 -5.61 -16.58
N TYR A 72 30.85 -5.82 -15.43
CA TYR A 72 32.08 -5.15 -15.02
C TYR A 72 33.29 -5.95 -15.46
N LEU A 73 34.11 -5.32 -16.30
CA LEU A 73 35.42 -5.80 -16.70
C LEU A 73 36.48 -5.17 -15.80
N ASN A 74 36.74 -5.81 -14.66
CA ASN A 74 37.74 -5.37 -13.69
C ASN A 74 39.13 -5.87 -14.08
N PRO A 75 40.23 -5.37 -13.47
CA PRO A 75 41.58 -5.84 -13.79
C PRO A 75 41.80 -7.34 -13.50
N ASP A 76 41.25 -7.86 -12.39
CA ASP A 76 41.49 -9.23 -11.91
C ASP A 76 40.22 -10.10 -11.86
N SER A 77 39.08 -9.58 -12.33
CA SER A 77 37.84 -10.34 -12.37
C SER A 77 36.84 -9.79 -13.38
N ILE A 78 35.86 -10.62 -13.73
CA ILE A 78 34.68 -10.20 -14.47
C ILE A 78 33.46 -10.49 -13.60
N GLU A 79 32.57 -9.51 -13.49
CA GLU A 79 31.40 -9.57 -12.62
C GLU A 79 30.15 -9.12 -13.39
N MET A 80 29.10 -9.93 -13.33
CA MET A 80 27.80 -9.63 -13.92
C MET A 80 26.82 -9.32 -12.79
N MET A 81 26.26 -8.10 -12.81
CA MET A 81 25.11 -7.71 -11.98
C MET A 81 23.86 -7.65 -12.85
N TYR A 82 22.71 -8.06 -12.33
CA TYR A 82 21.47 -8.08 -13.11
C TYR A 82 20.24 -7.98 -12.24
N THR A 83 19.13 -7.56 -12.86
CA THR A 83 17.81 -7.60 -12.25
C THR A 83 16.94 -8.73 -12.79
N VAL A 84 16.00 -9.18 -11.96
CA VAL A 84 14.96 -10.16 -12.30
C VAL A 84 13.60 -9.52 -11.97
N THR A 85 12.71 -9.45 -12.97
CA THR A 85 11.36 -8.93 -12.81
C THR A 85 10.38 -10.08 -12.51
N PRO A 86 9.19 -9.80 -11.93
CA PRO A 86 8.21 -10.84 -11.61
C PRO A 86 7.75 -11.67 -12.81
N GLU A 87 7.80 -11.12 -14.03
CA GLU A 87 7.37 -11.85 -15.23
C GLU A 87 8.39 -12.86 -15.75
N ILE A 88 9.65 -12.79 -15.30
CA ILE A 88 10.75 -13.62 -15.79
C ILE A 88 11.27 -14.51 -14.66
N SER A 89 11.38 -15.81 -14.93
CA SER A 89 12.01 -16.70 -13.97
C SER A 89 13.51 -16.41 -13.86
N MET A 90 14.03 -16.40 -12.63
CA MET A 90 15.46 -16.20 -12.34
C MET A 90 16.36 -17.13 -13.18
N ARG A 91 15.95 -18.40 -13.34
CA ARG A 91 16.67 -19.41 -14.13
C ARG A 91 16.75 -19.07 -15.62
N LYS A 92 15.63 -18.61 -16.21
CA LYS A 92 15.61 -18.15 -17.60
C LYS A 92 16.54 -16.94 -17.76
N ARG A 93 16.49 -16.01 -16.81
CA ARG A 93 17.35 -14.82 -16.82
C ARG A 93 18.83 -15.18 -16.73
N GLN A 94 19.21 -16.08 -15.82
CA GLN A 94 20.59 -16.58 -15.68
C GLN A 94 21.10 -17.22 -16.99
N LEU A 95 20.28 -18.03 -17.68
CA LEU A 95 20.64 -18.62 -18.97
C LEU A 95 20.92 -17.58 -20.05
N GLU A 96 20.04 -16.58 -20.16
CA GLU A 96 20.23 -15.47 -21.11
C GLU A 96 21.52 -14.70 -20.83
N LEU A 97 21.80 -14.45 -19.54
CA LEU A 97 23.01 -13.74 -19.11
C LEU A 97 24.27 -14.58 -19.26
N LEU A 98 24.21 -15.89 -19.06
CA LEU A 98 25.35 -16.78 -19.28
C LEU A 98 25.68 -16.85 -20.77
N ARG A 99 24.67 -16.94 -21.64
CA ARG A 99 24.86 -16.83 -23.09
C ARG A 99 25.47 -15.48 -23.48
N TYR A 100 24.93 -14.38 -22.94
CA TYR A 100 25.44 -13.03 -23.20
C TYR A 100 26.88 -12.86 -22.74
N THR A 101 27.20 -13.31 -21.52
CA THR A 101 28.56 -13.26 -20.95
C THR A 101 29.52 -14.10 -21.78
N THR A 102 29.13 -15.32 -22.18
CA THR A 102 29.96 -16.19 -23.04
C THR A 102 30.31 -15.50 -24.36
N ASN A 103 29.34 -14.82 -24.98
CA ASN A 103 29.55 -14.09 -26.22
C ASN A 103 30.54 -12.92 -26.04
N ILE A 104 30.44 -12.19 -24.92
CA ILE A 104 31.40 -11.12 -24.61
C ILE A 104 32.79 -11.69 -24.32
N LEU A 105 32.89 -12.79 -23.58
CA LEU A 105 34.16 -13.46 -23.32
C LEU A 105 34.84 -13.91 -24.61
N ALA A 106 34.07 -14.36 -25.61
CA ALA A 106 34.60 -14.70 -26.92
C ALA A 106 35.23 -13.47 -27.63
N LEU A 107 34.63 -12.28 -27.47
CA LEU A 107 35.22 -11.02 -27.98
C LEU A 107 36.46 -10.58 -27.19
N LEU A 108 36.54 -10.95 -25.91
CA LEU A 108 37.63 -10.60 -25.00
C LEU A 108 38.75 -11.64 -24.93
N LYS A 109 38.73 -12.68 -25.77
CA LYS A 109 39.70 -13.79 -25.76
C LYS A 109 41.16 -13.34 -25.67
N ASP A 110 41.52 -12.31 -26.43
CA ASP A 110 42.89 -11.78 -26.48
C ASP A 110 43.14 -10.66 -25.45
N ALA A 111 42.07 -10.15 -24.84
CA ALA A 111 42.10 -9.06 -23.87
C ALA A 111 42.17 -9.53 -22.41
N TYR A 112 41.64 -10.72 -22.10
CA TYR A 112 41.56 -11.27 -20.75
C TYR A 112 42.08 -12.71 -20.70
N ASP A 113 42.75 -13.06 -19.60
CA ASP A 113 43.01 -14.44 -19.19
C ASP A 113 41.88 -14.89 -18.27
N VAL A 114 40.90 -15.61 -18.80
CA VAL A 114 39.78 -16.10 -17.97
C VAL A 114 40.22 -17.39 -17.29
N ASP A 115 40.09 -17.45 -15.96
CA ASP A 115 40.22 -18.70 -15.23
C ASP A 115 38.99 -19.58 -15.52
N LEU A 116 39.17 -20.51 -16.47
CA LEU A 116 38.14 -21.46 -16.88
C LEU A 116 37.60 -22.28 -15.70
N GLY A 117 38.41 -22.55 -14.66
CA GLY A 117 37.95 -23.27 -13.48
C GLY A 117 36.84 -22.49 -12.76
N SER A 118 37.11 -21.23 -12.44
CA SER A 118 36.12 -20.35 -11.80
C SER A 118 34.89 -20.10 -12.69
N TYR A 119 35.06 -19.97 -14.00
CA TYR A 119 33.94 -19.79 -14.93
C TYR A 119 33.06 -21.04 -15.02
N MET A 120 33.67 -22.23 -15.09
CA MET A 120 32.92 -23.49 -15.14
C MET A 120 32.16 -23.76 -13.84
N GLN A 121 32.65 -23.30 -12.68
CA GLN A 121 31.89 -23.37 -11.42
C GLN A 121 30.60 -22.53 -11.48
N VAL A 122 30.67 -21.31 -12.02
CA VAL A 122 29.46 -20.49 -12.22
C VAL A 122 28.47 -21.19 -13.17
N LEU A 123 28.99 -21.78 -14.25
CA LEU A 123 28.19 -22.51 -15.21
C LEU A 123 27.52 -23.75 -14.58
N ASP A 124 28.25 -24.50 -13.77
CA ASP A 124 27.75 -25.69 -13.07
C ASP A 124 26.61 -25.33 -12.11
N ILE A 125 26.75 -24.25 -11.33
CA ILE A 125 25.68 -23.75 -10.45
C ILE A 125 24.40 -23.47 -11.24
N PHE A 126 24.50 -22.77 -12.37
CA PHE A 126 23.32 -22.45 -13.19
C PHE A 126 22.73 -23.69 -13.85
N LEU A 127 23.56 -24.63 -14.32
CA LEU A 127 23.09 -25.90 -14.87
C LEU A 127 22.39 -26.76 -13.82
N GLU A 128 22.86 -26.76 -12.57
CA GLU A 128 22.23 -27.46 -11.46
C GLU A 128 20.82 -26.91 -11.19
N GLU A 129 20.67 -25.58 -11.13
CA GLU A 129 19.35 -24.94 -10.95
C GLU A 129 18.38 -25.27 -12.09
N ILE A 130 18.88 -25.36 -13.33
CA ILE A 130 18.08 -25.77 -14.49
C ILE A 130 17.74 -27.25 -14.41
N ARG A 131 18.69 -28.10 -14.01
CA ARG A 131 18.48 -29.53 -13.84
C ARG A 131 17.38 -29.78 -12.82
N GLU A 132 17.41 -29.13 -11.66
CA GLU A 132 16.33 -29.25 -10.67
C GLU A 132 14.96 -28.90 -11.26
N PHE A 133 14.88 -27.89 -12.13
CA PHE A 133 13.64 -27.53 -12.80
C PHE A 133 13.23 -28.53 -13.88
N ALA A 134 14.15 -28.95 -14.74
CA ALA A 134 13.89 -29.91 -15.82
C ALA A 134 13.57 -31.31 -15.28
N THR A 135 14.12 -31.66 -14.12
CA THR A 135 13.89 -32.93 -13.40
C THR A 135 12.76 -32.81 -12.38
N SER A 136 12.19 -31.61 -12.18
CA SER A 136 10.96 -31.48 -11.41
C SER A 136 9.88 -32.23 -12.17
N ASP A 137 9.51 -33.40 -11.65
CA ASP A 137 8.46 -34.24 -12.22
C ASP A 137 7.27 -33.36 -12.60
N TYR A 138 6.79 -33.50 -13.83
CA TYR A 138 5.59 -32.83 -14.31
C TYR A 138 4.44 -32.95 -13.28
N GLU A 139 4.38 -34.09 -12.59
CA GLU A 139 3.46 -34.38 -11.49
C GLU A 139 3.61 -33.43 -10.28
N LYS A 140 4.82 -33.04 -9.88
CA LYS A 140 5.05 -32.06 -8.81
C LYS A 140 4.64 -30.66 -9.22
N ILE A 141 4.92 -30.27 -10.47
CA ILE A 141 4.49 -28.98 -11.02
C ILE A 141 2.97 -28.93 -11.07
N TYR A 142 2.35 -29.99 -11.57
CA TYR A 142 0.90 -30.12 -11.65
C TYR A 142 0.24 -30.09 -10.26
N THR A 143 0.80 -30.82 -9.29
CA THR A 143 0.30 -30.79 -7.90
C THR A 143 0.39 -29.40 -7.27
N LYS A 144 1.48 -28.66 -7.52
CA LYS A 144 1.62 -27.28 -7.05
C LYS A 144 0.64 -26.33 -7.74
N TYR A 145 0.41 -26.54 -9.03
CA TYR A 145 -0.56 -25.76 -9.81
C TYR A 145 -1.99 -25.98 -9.30
N ASP A 146 -2.41 -27.23 -9.10
CA ASP A 146 -3.73 -27.56 -8.53
C ASP A 146 -3.88 -26.98 -7.11
N ALA A 147 -2.85 -27.06 -6.28
CA ALA A 147 -2.86 -26.47 -4.95
C ALA A 147 -2.98 -24.93 -4.98
N LEU A 148 -2.35 -24.28 -5.97
CA LEU A 148 -2.47 -22.84 -6.16
C LEU A 148 -3.85 -22.44 -6.66
N LEU A 149 -4.45 -23.19 -7.60
CA LEU A 149 -5.83 -22.97 -8.05
C LEU A 149 -6.82 -23.12 -6.90
N ALA A 150 -6.67 -24.16 -6.08
CA ALA A 150 -7.52 -24.36 -4.90
C ALA A 150 -7.40 -23.19 -3.91
N LYS A 151 -6.17 -22.68 -3.71
CA LYS A 151 -5.92 -21.52 -2.85
C LYS A 151 -6.48 -20.22 -3.42
N GLU A 152 -6.40 -20.03 -4.74
CA GLU A 152 -7.01 -18.89 -5.42
C GLU A 152 -8.54 -18.90 -5.24
N GLU A 153 -9.17 -20.05 -5.44
CA GLU A 153 -10.62 -20.20 -5.23
C GLU A 153 -11.01 -19.94 -3.77
N GLU A 154 -10.21 -20.40 -2.82
CA GLU A 154 -10.40 -20.13 -1.39
C GLU A 154 -10.31 -18.63 -1.09
N LEU A 155 -9.29 -17.94 -1.61
CA LEU A 155 -9.10 -16.51 -1.40
C LEU A 155 -10.24 -15.70 -2.02
N LEU A 156 -10.72 -16.07 -3.20
CA LEU A 156 -11.89 -15.42 -3.82
C LEU A 156 -13.15 -15.58 -2.96
N LYS A 157 -13.39 -16.77 -2.38
CA LYS A 157 -14.49 -16.98 -1.43
C LYS A 157 -14.34 -16.13 -0.17
N GLN A 158 -13.12 -15.99 0.36
CA GLN A 158 -12.86 -15.13 1.51
C GLN A 158 -13.12 -13.65 1.19
N ILE A 159 -12.67 -13.18 0.03
CA ILE A 159 -12.91 -11.80 -0.44
C ILE A 159 -14.41 -11.53 -0.49
N GLU A 160 -15.20 -12.44 -1.07
CA GLU A 160 -16.64 -12.26 -1.18
C GLU A 160 -17.32 -12.22 0.19
N LYS A 161 -16.94 -13.14 1.10
CA LYS A 161 -17.42 -13.12 2.49
C LYS A 161 -17.07 -11.82 3.22
N TYR A 162 -15.87 -11.28 3.01
CA TYR A 162 -15.48 -10.00 3.60
C TYR A 162 -16.27 -8.83 3.02
N LYS A 163 -16.58 -8.84 1.72
CA LYS A 163 -17.47 -7.82 1.11
C LYS A 163 -18.87 -7.86 1.72
N GLU A 164 -19.49 -9.04 1.78
CA GLU A 164 -20.81 -9.21 2.39
C GLU A 164 -20.83 -8.76 3.86
N SER A 165 -19.80 -9.13 4.63
CA SER A 165 -19.67 -8.69 6.02
C SER A 165 -19.52 -7.17 6.12
N ASN A 166 -18.76 -6.55 5.22
CA ASN A 166 -18.53 -5.11 5.24
C ASN A 166 -19.80 -4.33 4.85
N GLU A 167 -20.59 -4.84 3.90
CA GLU A 167 -21.90 -4.30 3.56
C GLU A 167 -22.87 -4.39 4.74
N LYS A 168 -22.90 -5.54 5.44
CA LYS A 168 -23.73 -5.71 6.64
C LYS A 168 -23.33 -4.73 7.73
N ILE A 169 -22.04 -4.64 8.06
CA ILE A 169 -21.53 -3.69 9.05
C ILE A 169 -21.88 -2.25 8.64
N SER A 170 -21.78 -1.92 7.36
CA SER A 170 -22.13 -0.58 6.87
C SER A 170 -23.61 -0.26 7.08
N LYS A 171 -24.52 -1.23 6.87
CA LYS A 171 -25.95 -1.09 7.17
C LYS A 171 -26.19 -0.92 8.67
N ASP A 172 -25.65 -1.82 9.49
CA ASP A 172 -25.77 -1.77 10.95
C ASP A 172 -25.27 -0.42 11.51
N LEU A 173 -24.20 0.13 10.92
CA LEU A 173 -23.63 1.43 11.31
C LEU A 173 -24.57 2.60 10.97
N ILE A 174 -25.28 2.52 9.84
CA ILE A 174 -26.29 3.53 9.47
C ILE A 174 -27.47 3.46 10.45
N GLU A 175 -28.02 2.27 10.69
CA GLU A 175 -29.15 2.07 11.61
C GLU A 175 -28.81 2.56 13.03
N LEU A 176 -27.65 2.16 13.57
CA LEU A 176 -27.21 2.62 14.89
C LEU A 176 -26.97 4.12 14.97
N ARG A 177 -26.57 4.77 13.86
CA ARG A 177 -26.43 6.23 13.82
C ARG A 177 -27.79 6.91 13.88
N GLU A 178 -28.77 6.39 13.16
CA GLU A 178 -30.15 6.89 13.17
C GLU A 178 -30.76 6.77 14.57
N GLU A 179 -30.67 5.59 15.20
CA GLU A 179 -31.15 5.36 16.57
C GLU A 179 -30.46 6.30 17.57
N ARG A 180 -29.14 6.47 17.44
CA ARG A 180 -28.35 7.35 18.30
C ARG A 180 -28.76 8.81 18.14
N ASP A 181 -29.10 9.25 16.93
CA ASP A 181 -29.55 10.62 16.68
C ASP A 181 -30.98 10.84 17.18
N GLU A 182 -31.87 9.85 17.07
CA GLU A 182 -33.21 9.87 17.67
C GLU A 182 -33.14 9.95 19.20
N LEU A 183 -32.32 9.11 19.84
CA LEU A 183 -32.13 9.13 21.29
C LEU A 183 -31.54 10.45 21.77
N LYS A 184 -30.62 11.06 21.01
CA LYS A 184 -30.09 12.39 21.31
C LYS A 184 -31.17 13.47 21.24
N LEU A 185 -32.06 13.42 20.25
CA LEU A 185 -33.18 14.35 20.17
C LEU A 185 -34.09 14.18 21.39
N ARG A 186 -34.42 12.94 21.75
CA ARG A 186 -35.26 12.65 22.92
C ARG A 186 -34.63 13.07 24.24
N ILE A 187 -33.32 12.87 24.40
CA ILE A 187 -32.56 13.39 25.56
C ILE A 187 -32.61 14.92 25.57
N SER A 188 -32.38 15.58 24.43
CA SER A 188 -32.46 17.04 24.34
C SER A 188 -33.86 17.59 24.67
N GLU A 189 -34.91 16.84 24.39
CA GLU A 189 -36.28 17.17 24.80
C GLU A 189 -36.48 17.01 26.31
N LEU A 190 -35.91 15.96 26.91
CA LEU A 190 -36.02 15.66 28.35
C LEU A 190 -35.09 16.50 29.24
N GLU A 191 -33.94 16.96 28.71
CA GLU A 191 -32.97 17.80 29.42
C GLU A 191 -33.37 19.28 29.49
N LYS A 192 -34.40 19.70 28.75
CA LYS A 192 -35.03 21.01 28.96
C LYS A 192 -35.76 20.96 30.29
N PHE A 193 -35.34 21.81 31.24
CA PHE A 193 -35.79 21.91 32.64
C PHE A 193 -36.98 21.02 33.01
N SER A 194 -36.73 20.01 33.86
CA SER A 194 -37.79 19.22 34.50
C SER A 194 -38.83 20.15 35.12
N ASP A 195 -40.11 19.79 35.07
CA ASP A 195 -41.23 20.64 35.50
C ASP A 195 -41.06 21.17 36.91
N ASP A 196 -40.56 20.35 37.83
CA ASP A 196 -40.33 20.73 39.21
C ASP A 196 -39.19 21.75 39.34
N ALA A 197 -38.15 21.62 38.53
CA ALA A 197 -37.04 22.58 38.48
C ALA A 197 -37.48 23.91 37.86
N LEU A 198 -38.35 23.87 36.84
CA LEU A 198 -38.91 25.08 36.24
C LEU A 198 -39.87 25.79 37.20
N MET A 199 -40.70 25.05 37.93
CA MET A 199 -41.58 25.60 38.97
C MET A 199 -40.79 26.32 40.06
N LEU A 200 -39.71 25.72 40.56
CA LEU A 200 -38.84 26.36 41.55
C LEU A 200 -38.22 27.66 41.00
N LYS A 201 -37.77 27.65 39.74
CA LYS A 201 -37.21 28.85 39.10
C LYS A 201 -38.25 29.95 38.88
N VAL A 202 -39.49 29.58 38.55
CA VAL A 202 -40.61 30.51 38.48
C VAL A 202 -40.92 31.12 39.85
N GLN A 203 -40.93 30.31 40.92
CA GLN A 203 -41.14 30.83 42.29
C GLN A 203 -40.02 31.78 42.74
N GLU A 204 -38.76 31.45 42.46
CA GLU A 204 -37.61 32.32 42.74
C GLU A 204 -37.75 33.65 41.99
N TRP A 205 -38.08 33.60 40.70
CA TRP A 205 -38.25 34.80 39.88
C TRP A 205 -39.38 35.70 40.38
N VAL A 206 -40.56 35.14 40.65
CA VAL A 206 -41.73 35.87 41.15
C VAL A 206 -41.40 36.54 42.50
N ARG A 207 -40.64 35.85 43.37
CA ARG A 207 -40.19 36.42 44.65
C ARG A 207 -39.24 37.60 44.47
N GLU A 208 -38.32 37.50 43.53
CA GLU A 208 -37.30 38.52 43.27
C GLU A 208 -37.87 39.75 42.53
N HIS A 209 -38.88 39.56 41.68
CA HIS A 209 -39.45 40.60 40.82
C HIS A 209 -40.80 41.12 41.33
N GLY A 210 -41.02 41.09 42.65
CA GLY A 210 -42.14 41.79 43.28
C GLY A 210 -43.52 41.16 43.02
N ASN A 211 -43.59 39.84 42.93
CA ASN A 211 -44.79 39.04 42.62
C ASN A 211 -45.32 39.18 41.19
N GLU A 212 -44.53 39.77 40.28
CA GLU A 212 -44.86 39.87 38.86
C GLU A 212 -43.91 39.00 38.03
N ILE A 213 -44.45 38.36 36.99
CA ILE A 213 -43.65 37.60 36.04
C ILE A 213 -43.90 38.08 34.61
N ASN A 214 -42.87 38.64 34.00
CA ASN A 214 -42.85 38.89 32.56
C ASN A 214 -42.35 37.62 31.85
N ILE A 215 -43.24 36.91 31.16
CA ILE A 215 -42.95 35.64 30.49
C ILE A 215 -41.81 35.80 29.48
N GLY A 216 -41.77 36.91 28.73
CA GLY A 216 -40.74 37.15 27.72
C GLY A 216 -39.34 37.37 28.30
N GLU A 217 -39.23 38.05 29.45
CA GLU A 217 -37.95 38.26 30.15
C GLU A 217 -37.45 36.99 30.84
N PHE A 218 -38.37 36.24 31.47
CA PHE A 218 -38.07 34.95 32.08
C PHE A 218 -37.56 33.93 31.04
N CYS A 219 -38.23 33.84 29.89
CA CYS A 219 -37.86 32.93 28.81
C CYS A 219 -36.48 33.24 28.22
N LYS A 220 -36.13 34.52 28.07
CA LYS A 220 -34.80 34.95 27.63
C LYS A 220 -33.70 34.60 28.64
N THR A 221 -34.00 34.75 29.93
CA THR A 221 -33.03 34.53 31.00
C THR A 221 -32.74 33.04 31.21
N TYR A 222 -33.78 32.20 31.23
CA TYR A 222 -33.64 30.77 31.48
C TYR A 222 -33.59 29.91 30.21
N LYS A 223 -33.66 30.51 29.01
CA LYS A 223 -33.65 29.82 27.71
C LYS A 223 -34.71 28.72 27.61
N VAL A 224 -35.91 29.02 28.08
CA VAL A 224 -37.09 28.13 28.02
C VAL A 224 -38.12 28.74 27.07
N SER A 225 -38.93 27.91 26.40
CA SER A 225 -39.97 28.40 25.51
C SER A 225 -41.15 29.01 26.28
N GLU A 226 -41.72 30.10 25.76
CA GLU A 226 -42.87 30.81 26.37
C GLU A 226 -44.05 29.87 26.60
N SER A 227 -44.36 29.01 25.63
CA SER A 227 -45.42 27.99 25.74
C SER A 227 -45.22 27.04 26.93
N ARG A 228 -43.97 26.68 27.27
CA ARG A 228 -43.68 25.80 28.42
C ARG A 228 -43.84 26.53 29.75
N VAL A 229 -43.42 27.79 29.79
CA VAL A 229 -43.57 28.64 30.99
C VAL A 229 -45.05 28.92 31.27
N GLU A 230 -45.87 29.18 30.25
CA GLU A 230 -47.33 29.32 30.39
C GLU A 230 -48.01 28.04 30.88
N GLN A 231 -47.62 26.87 30.36
CA GLN A 231 -48.15 25.58 30.84
C GLN A 231 -47.85 25.38 32.33
N ILE A 232 -46.63 25.71 32.75
CA ILE A 232 -46.20 25.55 34.15
C ILE A 232 -46.87 26.59 35.06
N LEU A 233 -47.01 27.84 34.63
CA LEU A 233 -47.77 28.86 35.37
C LEU A 233 -49.23 28.43 35.55
N ASN A 234 -49.88 27.93 34.50
CA ASN A 234 -51.24 27.40 34.61
C ASN A 234 -51.34 26.20 35.56
N LYS A 235 -50.33 25.32 35.56
CA LYS A 235 -50.25 24.19 36.51
C LYS A 235 -50.07 24.68 37.95
N MET A 236 -49.18 25.64 38.18
CA MET A 236 -48.95 26.24 39.50
C MET A 236 -50.18 27.00 40.03
N VAL A 237 -50.95 27.66 39.16
CA VAL A 237 -52.24 28.28 39.54
C VAL A 237 -53.28 27.22 39.91
N ARG A 238 -53.38 26.13 39.14
CA ARG A 238 -54.31 25.02 39.46
C ARG A 238 -53.95 24.32 40.76
N GLU A 239 -52.67 24.16 41.05
CA GLU A 239 -52.17 23.52 42.27
C GLU A 239 -52.16 24.47 43.48
N GLY A 240 -52.54 25.74 43.30
CA GLY A 240 -52.68 26.73 44.37
C GLY A 240 -51.36 27.37 44.82
N TYR A 241 -50.28 27.21 44.06
CA TYR A 241 -49.00 27.84 44.34
C TYR A 241 -48.92 29.31 43.91
N LEU A 242 -49.80 29.75 43.00
CA LEU A 242 -49.89 31.12 42.50
C LEU A 242 -51.36 31.55 42.37
N GLU A 243 -51.66 32.81 42.68
CA GLU A 243 -52.96 33.42 42.44
C GLU A 243 -52.87 34.43 41.30
N THR A 244 -53.87 34.45 40.41
CA THR A 244 -53.92 35.44 39.33
C THR A 244 -54.59 36.70 39.82
N VAL A 245 -53.83 37.79 39.90
CA VAL A 245 -54.38 39.13 40.12
C VAL A 245 -54.82 39.68 38.77
N ARG A 246 -56.10 40.04 38.64
CA ARG A 246 -56.64 40.70 37.45
C ARG A 246 -56.29 42.18 37.42
#